data_AF-A0A8T2I979-F1
#
_entry.id   AF-A0A8T2I979-F1
#
_cell.length_a   1.000
_cell.length_b   1.000
_cell.length_c   1.000
_cell.angle_alpha   90.00
_cell.angle_beta   90.00
_cell.angle_gamma   90.00
#
_symmetry.space_group_name_H-M   'P 1'
#
loop_
_entity.id
_entity.type
_entity.pdbx_description
1 polymer ?
#
loop_
_entity_poly.entity_id
_entity_poly.type
_entity_poly.pdbx_seq_one_letter_code
_entity_poly.pdbx_strand_id
1 'polypeptide(L)'
;MSQPSSIMRSHVATQQSCIQSLKTLLNKQIPTVRVNAKVLMTPRRTYKGAVHVQASSQQDADINLPSPLPEPDTARAAIAVGLKLTEANRWEEAQDYFERALNLPGTGIKRFRDKPPQLSDGERIACMFNLACCQSRLGEEENIQNGLMAIAGCLEAGYDNWQQLRSDPDLENLRKSEKFEGLMKKFERKTGGFGNFFKSQ
;
A
#
# COMPACT_ATOMS: atom_id res chain seq x y z
N MET A 1 -2.18 36.58 24.47
CA MET A 1 -1.43 36.35 23.22
C MET A 1 -1.02 34.89 23.21
N SER A 2 -1.85 34.03 22.60
CA SER A 2 -1.60 32.59 22.49
C SER A 2 -0.73 32.29 21.28
N GLN A 3 0.40 31.63 21.50
CA GLN A 3 1.28 31.11 20.45
C GLN A 3 0.78 29.72 20.01
N PRO A 4 0.65 29.42 18.70
CA PRO A 4 0.34 28.07 18.24
C PRO A 4 1.59 27.29 17.78
N SER A 5 1.65 26.03 18.21
CA SER A 5 1.93 24.84 17.37
C SER A 5 3.28 24.76 16.63
N SER A 6 4.37 24.47 17.37
CA SER A 6 5.68 24.10 16.79
C SER A 6 5.82 22.59 16.47
N ILE A 7 4.93 21.74 16.99
CA ILE A 7 5.14 20.27 17.00
C ILE A 7 4.70 19.58 15.69
N MET A 8 3.84 20.18 14.87
CA MET A 8 3.37 19.53 13.62
C MET A 8 4.33 19.66 12.42
N ARG A 9 5.38 20.48 12.49
CA ARG A 9 6.27 20.70 11.33
C ARG A 9 7.38 19.66 11.17
N SER A 10 7.71 18.90 12.22
CA SER A 10 8.81 17.92 12.18
C SER A 10 8.43 16.62 11.48
N HIS A 11 7.18 16.15 11.62
CA HIS A 11 6.72 14.91 10.97
C HIS A 11 6.62 15.03 9.44
N VAL A 12 6.22 16.19 8.93
CA VAL A 12 6.10 16.45 7.48
C VAL A 12 7.46 16.40 6.77
N ALA A 13 8.52 16.90 7.42
CA ALA A 13 9.87 16.88 6.84
C ALA A 13 10.45 15.46 6.69
N THR A 14 10.12 14.55 7.60
CA THR A 14 10.55 13.15 7.53
C THR A 14 9.82 12.40 6.40
N GLN A 15 8.52 12.63 6.23
CA GLN A 15 7.73 12.06 5.13
C GLN A 15 8.25 12.46 3.74
N GLN A 16 8.62 13.74 3.56
CA GLN A 16 9.17 14.22 2.27
C GLN A 16 10.50 13.56 1.88
N SER A 17 11.35 13.22 2.85
CA SER A 17 12.63 12.54 2.59
C SER A 17 12.46 11.07 2.15
N CYS A 18 11.43 10.40 2.66
CA CYS A 18 11.07 9.03 2.29
C CYS A 18 10.53 8.97 0.85
N ILE A 19 9.77 9.99 0.43
CA ILE A 19 9.22 10.14 -0.92
C ILE A 19 10.31 10.39 -1.98
N GLN A 20 11.34 11.17 -1.67
CA GLN A 20 12.48 11.36 -2.58
C GLN A 20 13.28 10.07 -2.78
N SER A 21 13.34 9.21 -1.75
CA SER A 21 13.91 7.87 -1.88
C SER A 21 13.05 6.96 -2.76
N LEU A 22 11.71 7.03 -2.67
CA LEU A 22 10.79 6.30 -3.56
C LEU A 22 10.90 6.74 -5.03
N LYS A 23 10.98 8.05 -5.30
CA LYS A 23 11.22 8.58 -6.67
C LYS A 23 12.54 8.08 -7.26
N THR A 24 13.57 7.92 -6.43
CA THR A 24 14.89 7.42 -6.84
C THR A 24 14.87 5.91 -7.11
N LEU A 25 14.05 5.15 -6.39
CA LEU A 25 13.88 3.71 -6.60
C LEU A 25 13.04 3.39 -7.85
N LEU A 26 11.99 4.17 -8.13
CA LEU A 26 11.16 4.01 -9.32
C LEU A 26 11.89 4.37 -10.63
N ASN A 27 12.90 5.25 -10.57
CA ASN A 27 13.66 5.66 -11.76
C ASN A 27 14.78 4.68 -12.18
N LYS A 28 15.05 3.65 -11.37
CA LYS A 28 15.98 2.58 -11.77
C LYS A 28 15.19 1.56 -12.60
N GLN A 29 15.32 1.64 -13.92
CA GLN A 29 14.75 0.67 -14.85
C GLN A 29 15.15 -0.77 -14.46
N ILE A 30 14.21 -1.54 -13.94
CA ILE A 30 14.36 -2.98 -13.72
C ILE A 30 13.72 -3.69 -14.91
N PRO A 31 14.41 -4.60 -15.61
CA PRO A 31 13.82 -5.40 -16.67
C PRO A 31 12.73 -6.31 -16.08
N THR A 32 11.53 -6.24 -16.66
CA THR A 32 10.35 -6.97 -16.20
C THR A 32 10.47 -8.45 -16.52
N VAL A 33 10.59 -9.29 -15.49
CA VAL A 33 10.32 -10.73 -15.57
C VAL A 33 8.95 -10.98 -14.94
N ARG A 34 7.97 -11.38 -15.76
CA ARG A 34 6.63 -11.74 -15.29
C ARG A 34 6.71 -13.01 -14.44
N VAL A 35 6.39 -12.90 -13.16
CA VAL A 35 6.04 -14.04 -12.30
C VAL A 35 4.64 -13.83 -11.74
N ASN A 36 3.82 -14.89 -11.81
CA ASN A 36 2.42 -14.89 -11.38
C ASN A 36 2.31 -14.67 -9.86
N ALA A 37 1.94 -13.46 -9.46
CA ALA A 37 1.61 -13.11 -8.07
C ALA A 37 0.16 -13.53 -7.76
N LYS A 38 -0.06 -14.79 -7.36
CA LYS A 38 -1.39 -15.27 -6.93
C LYS A 38 -1.48 -15.75 -5.49
N VAL A 39 -0.48 -15.51 -4.65
CA VAL A 39 -0.49 -15.97 -3.25
C VAL A 39 0.08 -14.88 -2.34
N LEU A 40 -0.74 -13.87 -2.05
CA LEU A 40 -0.63 -12.92 -0.92
C LEU A 40 -1.75 -11.86 -0.92
N MET A 41 -2.72 -11.98 -1.82
CA MET A 41 -4.01 -11.29 -1.70
C MET A 41 -5.07 -12.31 -1.33
N THR A 42 -5.37 -12.43 -0.04
CA THR A 42 -6.68 -12.96 0.34
C THR A 42 -7.72 -11.93 -0.07
N PRO A 43 -8.77 -12.31 -0.80
CA PRO A 43 -9.86 -11.39 -1.10
C PRO A 43 -10.46 -10.92 0.23
N ARG A 44 -10.61 -9.61 0.41
CA ARG A 44 -11.55 -9.07 1.41
C ARG A 44 -12.92 -9.60 1.02
N ARG A 45 -13.29 -10.73 1.63
CA ARG A 45 -14.58 -11.37 1.51
C ARG A 45 -15.63 -10.30 1.79
N THR A 46 -16.52 -10.07 0.84
CA THR A 46 -17.76 -9.33 1.05
C THR A 46 -18.47 -9.95 2.26
N TYR A 47 -18.42 -9.33 3.43
CA TYR A 47 -19.20 -9.76 4.59
C TYR A 47 -20.61 -9.16 4.50
N LYS A 48 -21.46 -9.84 3.74
CA LYS A 48 -22.91 -9.88 3.95
C LYS A 48 -23.33 -11.35 3.91
N GLY A 49 -23.85 -11.86 5.03
CA GLY A 49 -24.76 -13.01 5.06
C GLY A 49 -24.16 -14.39 5.39
N ALA A 50 -24.39 -14.80 6.64
CA ALA A 50 -24.80 -16.14 7.09
C ALA A 50 -24.05 -17.40 6.60
N VAL A 51 -23.20 -17.94 7.48
CA VAL A 51 -23.11 -19.40 7.69
C VAL A 51 -23.08 -19.66 9.20
N HIS A 52 -24.10 -20.36 9.67
CA HIS A 52 -24.22 -20.85 11.04
C HIS A 52 -23.19 -21.96 11.25
N VAL A 53 -22.13 -21.66 12.01
CA VAL A 53 -21.21 -22.65 12.58
C VAL A 53 -21.21 -22.43 14.08
N GLN A 54 -21.33 -23.54 14.80
CA GLN A 54 -21.64 -23.60 16.22
C GLN A 54 -20.66 -22.80 17.07
N ALA A 55 -21.24 -22.15 18.08
CA ALA A 55 -20.63 -21.23 19.00
C ALA A 55 -19.45 -21.84 19.76
N SER A 56 -18.27 -21.24 19.56
CA SER A 56 -17.26 -21.10 20.61
C SER A 56 -16.99 -19.61 20.78
N SER A 57 -17.60 -19.07 21.82
CA SER A 57 -17.48 -17.71 22.33
C SER A 57 -16.02 -17.33 22.64
N GLN A 58 -15.46 -16.44 21.83
CA GLN A 58 -14.34 -15.56 22.18
C GLN A 58 -14.67 -14.20 21.56
N GLN A 59 -15.51 -13.42 22.24
CA GLN A 59 -15.11 -12.27 23.06
C GLN A 59 -14.57 -11.12 22.19
N ASP A 60 -15.38 -10.06 22.14
CA ASP A 60 -15.04 -8.73 21.67
C ASP A 60 -13.69 -8.29 22.25
N ALA A 61 -12.63 -8.44 21.45
CA ALA A 61 -11.29 -8.04 21.84
C ALA A 61 -11.17 -6.53 21.69
N ASP A 62 -11.40 -5.86 22.82
CA ASP A 62 -10.83 -4.61 23.26
C ASP A 62 -9.77 -4.01 22.30
N ILE A 63 -10.09 -2.85 21.73
CA ILE A 63 -9.29 -1.99 20.83
C ILE A 63 -8.08 -1.36 21.55
N ASN A 64 -7.46 -2.09 22.47
CA ASN A 64 -6.31 -1.68 23.26
C ASN A 64 -5.04 -2.36 22.75
N LEU A 65 -4.70 -2.09 21.49
CA LEU A 65 -3.45 -2.56 20.91
C LEU A 65 -2.29 -1.77 21.56
N PRO A 66 -1.35 -2.44 22.27
CA PRO A 66 -0.33 -1.77 23.06
C PRO A 66 0.52 -0.85 22.18
N SER A 67 0.81 0.34 22.70
CA SER A 67 1.68 1.32 22.06
C SER A 67 2.98 1.46 22.87
N PRO A 68 4.17 1.33 22.27
CA PRO A 68 4.43 1.02 20.86
C PRO A 68 4.30 -0.48 20.56
N LEU A 69 3.86 -0.81 19.35
CA LEU A 69 3.89 -2.16 18.80
C LEU A 69 5.33 -2.64 18.56
N PRO A 70 5.59 -3.96 18.49
CA PRO A 70 6.95 -4.49 18.35
C PRO A 70 7.62 -3.99 17.06
N GLU A 71 8.91 -3.66 17.18
CA GLU A 71 9.70 -3.22 16.04
C GLU A 71 9.91 -4.37 15.04
N PRO A 72 9.48 -4.20 13.77
CA PRO A 72 9.57 -5.25 12.78
C PRO A 72 10.96 -5.28 12.14
N ASP A 73 11.52 -6.48 12.01
CA ASP A 73 12.81 -6.75 11.37
C ASP A 73 12.68 -7.17 9.89
N THR A 74 11.47 -7.48 9.46
CA THR A 74 11.14 -7.97 8.13
C THR A 74 9.95 -7.23 7.54
N ALA A 75 9.90 -7.09 6.23
CA ALA A 75 8.80 -6.43 5.54
C ALA A 75 7.45 -7.10 5.85
N ARG A 76 7.43 -8.44 5.89
CA ARG A 76 6.24 -9.22 6.25
C ARG A 76 5.71 -8.88 7.65
N ALA A 77 6.61 -8.78 8.65
CA ALA A 77 6.23 -8.42 10.02
C ALA A 77 5.67 -6.99 10.06
N ALA A 78 6.33 -6.04 9.38
CA ALA A 78 5.88 -4.66 9.31
C ALA A 78 4.50 -4.52 8.64
N ILE A 79 4.26 -5.22 7.52
CA ILE A 79 2.95 -5.26 6.85
C ILE A 79 1.88 -5.80 7.80
N ALA A 80 2.17 -6.89 8.52
CA ALA A 80 1.21 -7.49 9.45
C ALA A 80 0.83 -6.53 10.59
N VAL A 81 1.78 -5.75 11.10
CA VAL A 81 1.52 -4.72 12.11
C VAL A 81 0.69 -3.58 11.53
N GLY A 82 1.06 -3.08 10.35
CA GLY A 82 0.31 -2.04 9.64
C GLY A 82 -1.16 -2.44 9.44
N LEU A 83 -1.42 -3.68 9.02
CA LEU A 83 -2.79 -4.20 8.85
C LEU A 83 -3.60 -4.16 10.17
N LYS A 84 -3.02 -4.59 11.29
CA LYS A 84 -3.69 -4.51 12.60
C LYS A 84 -4.02 -3.06 13.00
N LEU A 85 -3.12 -2.13 12.69
CA LEU A 85 -3.35 -0.70 12.94
C LEU A 85 -4.46 -0.14 12.05
N THR A 86 -4.55 -0.57 10.79
CA THR A 86 -5.68 -0.19 9.91
C THR A 86 -7.02 -0.71 10.42
N GLU A 87 -7.06 -1.94 10.95
CA GLU A 87 -8.26 -2.49 11.58
C GLU A 87 -8.67 -1.69 12.82
N ALA A 88 -7.70 -1.16 13.56
CA ALA A 88 -7.91 -0.25 14.68
C ALA A 88 -8.16 1.22 14.29
N ASN A 89 -8.26 1.55 12.99
CA ASN A 89 -8.38 2.92 12.46
C ASN A 89 -7.23 3.87 12.86
N ARG A 90 -6.06 3.34 13.21
CA ARG A 90 -4.85 4.12 13.55
C ARG A 90 -4.03 4.37 12.28
N TRP A 91 -4.57 5.19 11.38
CA TRP A 91 -4.04 5.40 10.03
C TRP A 91 -2.64 6.03 10.02
N GLU A 92 -2.38 7.00 10.90
CA GLU A 92 -1.08 7.68 11.01
C GLU A 92 0.04 6.74 11.44
N GLU A 93 -0.25 5.80 12.35
CA GLU A 93 0.73 4.80 12.75
C GLU A 93 0.85 3.71 11.69
N ALA A 94 -0.26 3.31 11.07
CA ALA A 94 -0.26 2.28 10.04
C ALA A 94 0.63 2.65 8.84
N GLN A 95 0.57 3.90 8.36
CA GLN A 95 1.41 4.37 7.25
C GLN A 95 2.91 4.21 7.57
N ASP A 96 3.34 4.51 8.80
CA ASP A 96 4.74 4.40 9.20
C ASP A 96 5.23 2.96 9.07
N TYR A 97 4.40 1.99 9.44
CA TYR A 97 4.74 0.58 9.30
C TYR A 97 4.81 0.14 7.83
N PHE A 98 3.93 0.64 6.96
CA PHE A 98 4.02 0.36 5.52
C PHE A 98 5.24 1.00 4.86
N GLU A 99 5.60 2.22 5.25
CA GLU A 99 6.82 2.89 4.78
C GLU A 99 8.09 2.17 5.24
N ARG A 100 8.13 1.73 6.50
CA ARG A 100 9.23 0.89 7.01
C ARG A 100 9.32 -0.43 6.25
N ALA A 101 8.19 -1.09 5.97
CA ALA A 101 8.16 -2.34 5.23
C ALA A 101 8.81 -2.24 3.83
N LEU A 102 8.73 -1.08 3.18
CA LEU A 102 9.38 -0.85 1.87
C LEU A 102 10.91 -0.85 1.94
N ASN A 103 11.49 -0.70 3.13
CA ASN A 103 12.94 -0.62 3.37
C ASN A 103 13.49 -1.85 4.13
N LEU A 104 12.62 -2.73 4.62
CA LEU A 104 13.02 -3.94 5.33
C LEU A 104 13.32 -5.10 4.39
N PRO A 105 14.10 -6.10 4.83
CA PRO A 105 14.27 -7.36 4.12
C PRO A 105 12.92 -8.00 3.78
N GLY A 106 12.73 -8.33 2.51
CA GLY A 106 11.51 -8.96 2.02
C GLY A 106 11.69 -10.45 1.71
N THR A 107 10.75 -10.99 0.96
CA THR A 107 10.76 -12.38 0.47
C THR A 107 11.05 -12.49 -1.03
N GLY A 108 11.45 -11.39 -1.66
CA GLY A 108 11.79 -11.32 -3.08
C GLY A 108 13.17 -11.88 -3.41
N ILE A 109 13.57 -11.68 -4.67
CA ILE A 109 14.80 -12.25 -5.21
C ILE A 109 16.03 -11.69 -4.48
N LYS A 110 16.87 -12.59 -3.95
CA LYS A 110 18.18 -12.24 -3.40
C LYS A 110 19.21 -12.10 -4.53
N ARG A 111 19.50 -10.85 -4.92
CA ARG A 111 20.43 -10.56 -6.03
C ARG A 111 21.91 -10.67 -5.66
N PHE A 112 22.24 -10.37 -4.41
CA PHE A 112 23.61 -10.36 -3.92
C PHE A 112 23.73 -11.26 -2.70
N ARG A 113 24.84 -11.98 -2.57
CA ARG A 113 25.09 -12.91 -1.45
C ARG A 113 25.04 -12.20 -0.09
N ASP A 114 25.64 -11.01 0.00
CA ASP A 114 25.85 -10.29 1.26
C ASP A 114 24.73 -9.30 1.60
N LYS A 115 23.81 -9.06 0.66
CA LYS A 115 22.67 -8.16 0.89
C LYS A 115 21.43 -8.96 1.30
N PRO A 116 20.54 -8.39 2.12
CA PRO A 116 19.27 -9.02 2.41
C PRO A 116 18.43 -9.22 1.13
N PRO A 117 17.50 -10.19 1.12
CA PRO A 117 16.56 -10.34 0.02
C PRO A 117 15.75 -9.06 -0.21
N GLN A 118 15.48 -8.78 -1.48
CA GLN A 118 14.68 -7.62 -1.86
C GLN A 118 13.20 -7.83 -1.52
N LEU A 119 12.42 -6.75 -1.52
CA LEU A 119 10.97 -6.84 -1.42
C LEU A 119 10.39 -7.56 -2.64
N SER A 120 9.55 -8.55 -2.41
CA SER A 120 8.79 -9.19 -3.48
C SER A 120 7.78 -8.21 -4.08
N ASP A 121 7.33 -8.45 -5.31
CA ASP A 121 6.33 -7.60 -5.94
C ASP A 121 5.00 -7.63 -5.18
N GLY A 122 4.61 -8.80 -4.65
CA GLY A 122 3.42 -8.94 -3.80
C GLY A 122 3.50 -8.13 -2.50
N GLU A 123 4.64 -8.15 -1.82
CA GLU A 123 4.86 -7.30 -0.64
C GLU A 123 4.86 -5.81 -1.00
N ARG A 124 5.49 -5.42 -2.12
CA ARG A 124 5.49 -4.04 -2.59
C ARG A 124 4.08 -3.53 -2.88
N ILE A 125 3.29 -4.33 -3.60
CA ILE A 125 1.88 -4.04 -3.88
C ILE A 125 1.10 -3.90 -2.58
N ALA A 126 1.26 -4.85 -1.65
CA ALA A 126 0.57 -4.82 -0.37
C ALA A 126 0.92 -3.56 0.45
N CYS A 127 2.20 -3.20 0.55
CA CYS A 127 2.62 -1.98 1.25
C CYS A 127 2.03 -0.74 0.61
N MET A 128 2.21 -0.57 -0.71
CA MET A 128 1.81 0.65 -1.41
C MET A 128 0.29 0.81 -1.48
N PHE A 129 -0.46 -0.28 -1.62
CA PHE A 129 -1.92 -0.20 -1.66
C PHE A 129 -2.47 0.21 -0.31
N ASN A 130 -2.00 -0.41 0.77
CA ASN A 130 -2.45 -0.06 2.12
C ASN A 130 -1.97 1.34 2.54
N LEU A 131 -0.77 1.76 2.10
CA LEU A 131 -0.30 3.13 2.26
C LEU A 131 -1.25 4.11 1.56
N ALA A 132 -1.68 3.82 0.32
CA ALA A 132 -2.66 4.63 -0.39
C ALA A 132 -4.00 4.71 0.37
N CYS A 133 -4.48 3.60 0.94
CA CYS A 133 -5.68 3.60 1.80
C CYS A 133 -5.49 4.51 3.03
N CYS A 134 -4.37 4.40 3.73
CA CYS A 134 -4.09 5.24 4.92
C CYS A 134 -4.07 6.73 4.54
N GLN A 135 -3.33 7.07 3.50
CA GLN A 135 -3.19 8.44 2.98
C GLN A 135 -4.55 9.02 2.54
N SER A 136 -5.36 8.23 1.87
CA SER A 136 -6.73 8.59 1.50
C SER A 136 -7.60 8.87 2.73
N ARG A 137 -7.52 8.02 3.78
CA ARG A 137 -8.30 8.19 5.01
C ARG A 137 -7.90 9.43 5.80
N LEU A 138 -6.62 9.82 5.76
CA LEU A 138 -6.14 11.07 6.36
C LEU A 138 -6.65 12.32 5.60
N GLY A 139 -6.81 12.24 4.28
CA GLY A 139 -7.61 13.20 3.50
C GLY A 139 -7.00 14.60 3.29
N GLU A 140 -5.83 14.90 3.84
CA GLU A 140 -5.11 16.15 3.60
C GLU A 140 -4.53 16.19 2.17
N GLU A 141 -4.43 17.38 1.55
CA GLU A 141 -4.01 17.50 0.14
C GLU A 141 -2.62 16.87 -0.13
N GLU A 142 -1.66 17.02 0.79
CA GLU A 142 -0.34 16.37 0.68
C GLU A 142 -0.49 14.84 0.69
N ASN A 143 -1.34 14.32 1.58
CA ASN A 143 -1.63 12.90 1.69
C ASN A 143 -2.33 12.37 0.43
N ILE A 144 -3.21 13.15 -0.20
CA ILE A 144 -3.82 12.78 -1.49
C ILE A 144 -2.75 12.59 -2.57
N GLN A 145 -1.78 13.50 -2.67
CA GLN A 145 -0.68 13.34 -3.63
C GLN A 145 0.17 12.10 -3.33
N ASN A 146 0.47 11.85 -2.05
CA ASN A 146 1.23 10.68 -1.61
C ASN A 146 0.50 9.37 -1.90
N GLY A 147 -0.81 9.33 -1.62
CA GLY A 147 -1.65 8.19 -1.93
C GLY A 147 -1.71 7.89 -3.43
N LEU A 148 -1.80 8.91 -4.29
CA LEU A 148 -1.75 8.73 -5.75
C LEU A 148 -0.39 8.19 -6.22
N MET A 149 0.72 8.64 -5.64
CA MET A 149 2.04 8.07 -5.91
C MET A 149 2.13 6.59 -5.50
N ALA A 150 1.53 6.24 -4.36
CA ALA A 150 1.48 4.86 -3.89
C ALA A 150 0.63 3.97 -4.81
N ILE A 151 -0.52 4.45 -5.32
CA ILE A 151 -1.30 3.74 -6.35
C ILE A 151 -0.47 3.53 -7.62
N ALA A 152 0.25 4.56 -8.09
CA ALA A 152 1.13 4.42 -9.25
C ALA A 152 2.17 3.31 -9.04
N GLY A 153 2.80 3.27 -7.86
CA GLY A 153 3.76 2.24 -7.50
C GLY A 153 3.16 0.82 -7.47
N CYS A 154 1.92 0.66 -7.01
CA CYS A 154 1.20 -0.64 -7.09
C CYS A 154 1.06 -1.10 -8.54
N LEU A 155 0.61 -0.20 -9.41
CA LEU A 155 0.38 -0.50 -10.83
C LEU A 155 1.70 -0.81 -11.56
N GLU A 156 2.78 -0.12 -11.20
CA GLU A 156 4.13 -0.39 -11.73
C GLU A 156 4.67 -1.75 -11.25
N ALA A 157 4.35 -2.14 -10.02
CA ALA A 157 4.67 -3.47 -9.48
C ALA A 157 3.78 -4.60 -10.06
N GLY A 158 2.77 -4.27 -10.88
CA GLY A 158 1.94 -5.24 -11.59
C GLY A 158 0.56 -5.50 -10.99
N TYR A 159 0.09 -4.65 -10.07
CA TYR A 159 -1.28 -4.72 -9.57
C TYR A 159 -2.30 -4.47 -10.69
N ASP A 160 -3.31 -5.34 -10.80
CA ASP A 160 -4.25 -5.39 -11.93
C ASP A 160 -5.73 -5.42 -11.52
N ASN A 161 -6.05 -5.31 -10.23
CA ASN A 161 -7.43 -5.28 -9.77
C ASN A 161 -8.01 -3.86 -9.87
N TRP A 162 -8.35 -3.46 -11.09
CA TRP A 162 -8.94 -2.15 -11.42
C TRP A 162 -10.26 -1.89 -10.71
N GLN A 163 -11.06 -2.94 -10.52
CA GLN A 163 -12.35 -2.82 -9.84
C GLN A 163 -12.15 -2.35 -8.41
N GLN A 164 -11.19 -2.94 -7.69
CA GLN A 164 -10.90 -2.53 -6.32
C GLN A 164 -10.46 -1.06 -6.25
N LEU A 165 -9.58 -0.58 -7.12
CA LEU A 165 -9.19 0.84 -7.15
C LEU A 165 -10.40 1.78 -7.30
N ARG A 166 -11.37 1.37 -8.11
CA ARG A 166 -12.57 2.18 -8.41
C ARG A 166 -13.68 2.07 -7.38
N SER A 167 -13.72 1.02 -6.56
CA SER A 167 -14.81 0.80 -5.60
C SER A 167 -14.40 0.75 -4.12
N ASP A 168 -13.11 0.62 -3.80
CA ASP A 168 -12.65 0.51 -2.42
C ASP A 168 -13.04 1.78 -1.63
N PRO A 169 -13.78 1.67 -0.51
CA PRO A 169 -14.19 2.84 0.28
C PRO A 169 -13.01 3.57 0.89
N ASP A 170 -11.90 2.87 1.19
CA ASP A 170 -10.74 3.51 1.81
C ASP A 170 -10.00 4.42 0.82
N LEU A 171 -10.20 4.24 -0.49
CA LEU A 171 -9.63 5.09 -1.56
C LEU A 171 -10.53 6.24 -2.01
N GLU A 172 -11.67 6.47 -1.34
CA GLU A 172 -12.67 7.45 -1.79
C GLU A 172 -12.10 8.85 -1.99
N ASN A 173 -11.27 9.33 -1.05
CA ASN A 173 -10.71 10.67 -1.14
C ASN A 173 -9.70 10.81 -2.28
N LEU A 174 -8.93 9.76 -2.60
CA LEU A 174 -8.06 9.77 -3.78
C LEU A 174 -8.86 9.83 -5.08
N ARG A 175 -9.99 9.11 -5.16
CA ARG A 175 -10.85 9.12 -6.35
C ARG A 175 -11.49 10.47 -6.64
N LYS A 176 -11.68 11.31 -5.62
CA LYS A 176 -12.19 12.68 -5.79
C LYS A 176 -11.18 13.60 -6.49
N SER A 177 -9.90 13.25 -6.49
CA SER A 177 -8.86 14.03 -7.16
C SER A 177 -8.93 13.83 -8.68
N GLU A 178 -8.90 14.93 -9.44
CA GLU A 178 -8.82 14.89 -10.92
C GLU A 178 -7.60 14.10 -11.42
N LYS A 179 -6.52 14.06 -10.63
CA LYS A 179 -5.29 13.34 -10.95
C LYS A 179 -5.49 11.81 -10.96
N PHE A 180 -6.50 11.29 -10.25
CA PHE A 180 -6.78 9.85 -10.18
C PHE A 180 -7.16 9.29 -11.55
N GLU A 181 -8.12 9.91 -12.25
CA GLU A 181 -8.53 9.44 -13.57
C GLU A 181 -7.40 9.58 -14.61
N GLY A 182 -6.59 10.64 -14.51
CA GLY A 182 -5.38 10.79 -15.33
C GLY A 182 -4.39 9.64 -15.13
N LEU A 183 -4.20 9.21 -13.87
CA LEU A 183 -3.38 8.06 -13.51
C LEU A 183 -3.95 6.76 -14.07
N MET A 184 -5.24 6.49 -13.87
CA MET A 184 -5.90 5.26 -14.37
C MET A 184 -5.78 5.15 -15.89
N LYS A 185 -6.10 6.22 -16.62
CA LYS A 185 -6.01 6.26 -18.10
C LYS A 185 -4.59 6.03 -18.61
N LYS A 186 -3.56 6.40 -17.85
CA LYS A 186 -2.15 6.13 -18.22
C LYS A 186 -1.85 4.62 -18.18
N PHE A 187 -2.30 3.92 -17.15
CA PHE A 187 -1.99 2.50 -16.98
C PHE A 187 -2.95 1.56 -17.73
N GLU A 188 -4.24 1.89 -17.85
CA GLU A 188 -5.19 1.12 -18.66
C GLU A 188 -4.74 1.04 -20.14
N ARG A 189 -4.24 2.15 -20.70
CA ARG A 189 -3.64 2.17 -22.06
C ARG A 189 -2.42 1.25 -22.18
N LYS A 190 -1.58 1.21 -21.13
CA LYS A 190 -0.38 0.37 -21.12
C LYS A 190 -0.74 -1.12 -21.06
N THR A 191 -1.79 -1.47 -20.33
CA THR A 191 -2.29 -2.86 -20.20
C THR A 191 -3.05 -3.32 -21.46
N GLY A 192 -3.84 -2.44 -22.08
CA GLY A 192 -4.60 -2.75 -23.31
C GLY A 192 -3.79 -2.70 -24.61
N GLY A 193 -2.61 -2.07 -24.61
CA GLY A 193 -1.80 -1.86 -25.82
C GLY A 193 -0.99 -3.05 -26.32
N PHE A 194 -0.92 -4.17 -25.59
CA PHE A 194 -0.08 -5.33 -25.93
C PHE A 194 -0.87 -6.52 -26.54
N GLY A 195 -2.14 -6.33 -26.90
CA GLY A 195 -3.06 -7.42 -27.27
C GLY A 195 -3.58 -7.46 -28.71
N ASN A 196 -3.26 -6.49 -29.58
CA ASN A 196 -3.91 -6.37 -30.90
C ASN A 196 -3.00 -6.59 -32.12
N PHE A 197 -1.85 -7.26 -31.98
CA PHE A 197 -0.92 -7.47 -33.10
C PHE A 197 -0.97 -8.87 -33.76
N PHE A 198 -1.75 -9.83 -33.27
CA PHE A 198 -1.84 -11.20 -33.84
C PHE A 198 -3.26 -11.59 -34.28
N LYS A 199 -3.93 -10.74 -35.05
CA LYS A 199 -5.14 -11.15 -35.77
C LYS A 199 -5.26 -10.44 -37.12
N SER A 200 -4.43 -10.82 -38.08
CA SER A 200 -4.79 -10.76 -39.50
C SER A 200 -3.78 -11.56 -40.33
N GLN A 201 -4.36 -12.48 -41.12
CA GLN A 201 -3.81 -13.28 -42.23
C GLN A 201 -3.11 -14.58 -41.85
#